data_AF-A0A3D9UPA4-F1
#
_entry.id   AF-A0A3D9UPA4-F1
#
_cell.length_a   1.000
_cell.length_b   1.000
_cell.length_c   1.000
_cell.angle_alpha   90.00
_cell.angle_beta   90.00
_cell.angle_gamma   90.00
#
_symmetry.space_group_name_H-M   'P 1'
#
loop_
_entity.id
_entity.type
_entity.pdbx_description
1 polymer ?
#
loop_
_entity_poly.entity_id
_entity_poly.type
_entity_poly.pdbx_seq_one_letter_code
_entity_poly.pdbx_strand_id
1 'polypeptide(L)'
;MDRAPIGRTLSLNPAFVETLSPQQLEGYVRVMAEASANHPGHDVKALCEVIEQGLHRLGIRIAPVELERTAEQLVGHGQAPLTISTHDGVVLFERVGQSSVPPTPRTHVDPADPDRPTIS
;
A
#
# COMPACT_ATOMS: atom_id res chain seq x y z
N MET A 1 1.47 -3.41 24.92
CA MET A 1 2.05 -4.15 23.77
C MET A 1 1.45 -3.52 22.53
N ASP A 2 2.09 -2.47 22.01
CA ASP A 2 1.70 -1.86 20.74
C ASP A 2 2.11 -2.80 19.60
N ARG A 3 1.15 -3.60 19.11
CA ARG A 3 1.33 -4.31 17.86
C ARG A 3 1.49 -3.25 16.78
N ALA A 4 2.64 -3.24 16.10
CA ALA A 4 2.80 -2.44 14.89
C ALA A 4 1.63 -2.71 13.95
N PRO A 5 1.05 -1.67 13.31
CA PRO A 5 -0.05 -1.86 12.38
C PRO A 5 0.38 -2.83 11.29
N ILE A 6 -0.42 -3.88 11.07
CA ILE A 6 -0.17 -4.86 10.01
C ILE A 6 -0.29 -4.11 8.67
N GLY A 7 0.83 -3.99 7.95
CA GLY A 7 0.85 -3.41 6.61
C GLY A 7 -0.02 -4.22 5.65
N ARG A 8 -0.73 -3.54 4.76
CA ARG A 8 -1.61 -4.14 3.76
C ARG A 8 -0.96 -4.09 2.39
N THR A 9 -1.09 -5.18 1.64
CA THR A 9 -0.62 -5.25 0.25
C THR A 9 -1.80 -5.55 -0.66
N LEU A 10 -2.10 -4.62 -1.57
CA LEU A 10 -3.02 -4.84 -2.68
C LEU A 10 -2.20 -5.26 -3.90
N SER A 11 -2.44 -6.47 -4.40
CA SER A 11 -1.78 -6.97 -5.61
C SER A 11 -2.75 -6.87 -6.80
N LEU A 12 -2.36 -6.10 -7.82
CA LEU A 12 -3.12 -5.92 -9.05
C LEU A 12 -2.75 -6.98 -10.08
N ASN A 13 -3.77 -7.53 -10.74
CA ASN A 13 -3.57 -8.42 -11.88
C ASN A 13 -2.90 -7.64 -13.03
N PRO A 14 -1.78 -8.12 -13.60
CA PRO A 14 -1.10 -7.45 -14.72
C PRO A 14 -2.04 -7.21 -15.92
N ALA A 15 -2.92 -8.16 -16.26
CA ALA A 15 -3.87 -8.00 -17.35
C ALA A 15 -4.86 -6.83 -17.11
N PHE A 16 -5.18 -6.54 -15.86
CA PHE A 16 -5.99 -5.36 -15.51
C PHE A 16 -5.17 -4.08 -15.68
N VAL A 17 -3.91 -4.06 -15.21
CA VAL A 17 -3.02 -2.89 -15.35
C VAL A 17 -2.78 -2.54 -16.82
N GLU A 18 -2.63 -3.54 -17.69
CA GLU A 18 -2.49 -3.36 -19.14
C GLU A 18 -3.72 -2.74 -19.82
N THR A 19 -4.92 -2.89 -19.21
CA THR A 19 -6.15 -2.27 -19.74
C THR A 19 -6.28 -0.80 -19.37
N LEU A 20 -5.47 -0.31 -18.43
CA LEU A 20 -5.52 1.06 -17.93
C LEU A 20 -4.48 1.92 -18.64
N SER A 21 -4.86 3.16 -18.95
CA SER A 21 -3.86 4.18 -19.30
C SER A 21 -3.02 4.53 -18.07
N PRO A 22 -1.81 5.10 -18.23
CA PRO A 22 -0.99 5.54 -17.09
C PRO A 22 -1.72 6.49 -16.14
N GLN A 23 -2.55 7.38 -16.67
CA GLN A 23 -3.37 8.31 -15.88
C GLN A 23 -4.47 7.59 -15.10
N GLN A 24 -5.07 6.55 -15.68
CA GLN A 24 -6.05 5.72 -15.00
C GLN A 24 -5.41 4.88 -13.89
N LEU A 25 -4.21 4.35 -14.11
CA LEU A 25 -3.47 3.61 -13.10
C LEU A 25 -3.10 4.50 -11.90
N GLU A 26 -2.59 5.70 -12.16
CA GLU A 26 -2.29 6.69 -11.12
C GLU A 26 -3.56 7.09 -10.35
N GLY A 27 -4.65 7.37 -11.07
CA GLY A 27 -5.94 7.68 -10.47
C GLY A 27 -6.50 6.53 -9.63
N TYR A 28 -6.39 5.30 -10.11
CA TYR A 28 -6.78 4.09 -9.38
C TYR A 28 -6.04 3.99 -8.04
N VAL A 29 -4.71 4.09 -8.09
CA VAL A 29 -3.84 4.05 -6.91
C VAL A 29 -4.22 5.13 -5.91
N ARG A 30 -4.45 6.35 -6.40
CA ARG A 30 -4.85 7.50 -5.58
C ARG A 30 -6.20 7.26 -4.89
N VAL A 31 -7.20 6.75 -5.61
CA VAL A 31 -8.52 6.43 -5.03
C VAL A 31 -8.37 5.41 -3.89
N MET A 32 -7.58 4.35 -4.07
CA MET A 32 -7.35 3.35 -3.02
C MET A 32 -6.61 3.93 -1.80
N ALA A 33 -5.60 4.75 -2.04
CA ALA A 33 -4.85 5.42 -0.99
C ALA A 33 -5.74 6.38 -0.18
N GLU A 34 -6.57 7.19 -0.85
CA GLU A 34 -7.50 8.13 -0.22
C GLU A 34 -8.64 7.40 0.51
N ALA A 35 -9.21 6.36 -0.09
CA ALA A 35 -10.25 5.53 0.50
C ALA A 35 -9.76 4.91 1.82
N SER A 36 -8.56 4.33 1.82
CA SER A 36 -7.96 3.76 3.03
C SER A 36 -7.63 4.80 4.11
N ALA A 37 -7.15 6.00 3.73
CA ALA A 37 -6.73 7.03 4.68
C ALA A 37 -7.89 7.73 5.37
N ASN A 38 -8.93 8.08 4.61
CA ASN A 38 -9.96 9.03 5.03
C ASN A 38 -11.20 8.36 5.63
N HIS A 39 -11.33 7.04 5.51
CA HIS A 39 -12.49 6.29 6.00
C HIS A 39 -12.12 5.20 7.02
N PRO A 40 -11.32 5.51 8.07
CA PRO A 40 -11.03 4.55 9.13
C PRO A 40 -12.32 4.16 9.87
N GLY A 41 -12.81 2.96 9.64
CA GLY A 41 -13.97 2.41 10.36
C GLY A 41 -15.34 2.63 9.70
N HIS A 42 -15.38 3.06 8.44
CA HIS A 42 -16.61 2.97 7.65
C HIS A 42 -17.00 1.50 7.41
N ASP A 43 -18.28 1.23 7.20
CA ASP A 43 -18.76 -0.08 6.74
C ASP A 43 -18.25 -0.37 5.31
N VAL A 44 -18.01 -1.64 4.99
CA VAL A 44 -17.55 -2.14 3.68
C VAL A 44 -18.38 -1.53 2.55
N LYS A 45 -19.71 -1.46 2.72
CA LYS A 45 -20.61 -0.89 1.72
C LYS A 45 -20.31 0.59 1.42
N ALA A 46 -20.07 1.40 2.45
CA ALA A 46 -19.75 2.81 2.27
C ALA A 46 -18.40 2.99 1.58
N LEU A 47 -17.44 2.11 1.89
CA LEU A 47 -16.13 2.12 1.24
C LEU A 47 -16.22 1.69 -0.24
N CYS A 48 -17.06 0.72 -0.56
CA CYS A 48 -17.38 0.35 -1.94
C CYS A 48 -17.93 1.54 -2.73
N GLU A 49 -18.90 2.27 -2.17
CA GLU A 49 -19.50 3.44 -2.84
C GLU A 49 -18.46 4.54 -3.12
N VAL A 50 -17.57 4.82 -2.16
CA VAL A 50 -16.50 5.83 -2.33
C VAL A 50 -15.52 5.41 -3.43
N ILE A 51 -15.07 4.14 -3.40
CA ILE A 51 -14.14 3.61 -4.38
C ILE A 51 -14.79 3.59 -5.76
N GLU A 52 -16.02 3.11 -5.88
CA GLU A 52 -16.78 3.04 -7.13
C GLU A 52 -16.96 4.43 -7.75
N GLN A 53 -17.36 5.42 -6.97
CA GLN A 53 -17.51 6.79 -7.46
C GLN A 53 -16.18 7.38 -7.92
N GLY A 54 -15.08 7.12 -7.20
CA GLY A 54 -13.74 7.57 -7.57
C GLY A 54 -13.30 6.97 -8.91
N LEU A 55 -13.48 5.65 -9.07
CA LEU A 55 -13.11 4.92 -10.28
C LEU A 55 -13.99 5.28 -11.48
N HIS A 56 -15.30 5.48 -11.25
CA HIS A 56 -16.23 5.87 -12.30
C HIS A 56 -15.86 7.23 -12.92
N ARG A 57 -15.38 8.19 -12.12
CA ARG A 57 -14.87 9.49 -12.62
C ARG A 57 -13.63 9.34 -13.51
N LEU A 58 -12.87 8.26 -13.33
CA LEU A 58 -11.68 7.93 -14.12
C LEU A 58 -12.01 7.02 -15.32
N GLY A 59 -13.29 6.68 -15.53
CA GLY A 59 -13.73 5.76 -16.57
C GLY A 59 -13.30 4.31 -16.34
N ILE A 60 -12.93 3.95 -15.10
CA ILE A 60 -12.48 2.61 -14.72
C ILE A 60 -13.69 1.81 -14.25
N ARG A 61 -13.86 0.59 -14.77
CA ARG A 61 -14.90 -0.34 -14.34
C ARG A 61 -14.26 -1.53 -13.64
N ILE A 62 -14.81 -1.87 -12.49
CA ILE A 62 -14.39 -3.02 -11.69
C ILE A 62 -15.62 -3.88 -11.42
N ALA A 63 -15.43 -5.20 -11.39
CA ALA A 63 -16.49 -6.12 -11.05
C ALA A 63 -16.92 -5.89 -9.58
N PRO A 64 -18.23 -5.89 -9.26
CA PRO A 64 -18.70 -5.64 -7.90
C PRO A 64 -18.03 -6.52 -6.84
N VAL A 65 -17.74 -7.79 -7.18
CA VAL A 65 -17.04 -8.74 -6.30
C VAL A 65 -15.60 -8.33 -5.97
N GLU A 66 -14.88 -7.74 -6.92
CA GLU A 66 -13.50 -7.28 -6.72
C GLU A 66 -13.48 -5.98 -5.91
N LEU A 67 -14.49 -5.11 -6.12
CA LEU A 67 -14.71 -3.91 -5.33
C LEU A 67 -14.96 -4.25 -3.87
N GLU A 68 -15.86 -5.20 -3.59
CA GLU A 68 -16.19 -5.65 -2.23
C GLU A 68 -14.97 -6.25 -1.53
N ARG A 69 -14.23 -7.15 -2.18
CA ARG A 69 -12.98 -7.70 -1.64
C ARG A 69 -11.94 -6.62 -1.34
N THR A 70 -11.80 -5.64 -2.22
CA THR A 70 -10.87 -4.52 -2.00
C THR A 70 -11.30 -3.69 -0.79
N ALA A 71 -12.60 -3.41 -0.65
CA ALA A 71 -13.13 -2.70 0.49
C ALA A 71 -12.94 -3.49 1.81
N GLU A 72 -13.18 -4.80 1.83
CA GLU A 72 -12.91 -5.67 2.98
C GLU A 72 -11.43 -5.67 3.40
N GLN A 73 -10.50 -5.54 2.45
CA GLN A 73 -9.07 -5.46 2.76
C GLN A 73 -8.66 -4.10 3.34
N LEU A 74 -9.40 -3.04 3.00
CA LEU A 74 -9.12 -1.67 3.40
C LEU A 74 -9.88 -1.22 4.65
N VAL A 75 -11.02 -1.85 4.96
CA VAL A 75 -11.91 -1.47 6.06
C VAL A 75 -11.24 -1.60 7.43
N GLY A 76 -11.54 -0.67 8.35
CA GLY A 76 -11.08 -0.75 9.74
C GLY A 76 -9.58 -0.51 9.96
N HIS A 77 -8.82 -0.13 8.92
CA HIS A 77 -7.35 -0.03 8.99
C HIS A 77 -6.76 1.37 8.80
N GLY A 78 -7.54 2.38 8.43
CA GLY A 78 -7.13 3.79 8.47
C GLY A 78 -5.75 4.09 7.87
N GLN A 79 -4.92 4.80 8.64
CA GLN A 79 -3.55 5.19 8.29
C GLN A 79 -2.51 4.04 8.37
N ALA A 80 -2.95 2.78 8.41
CA ALA A 80 -2.03 1.64 8.36
C ALA A 80 -1.16 1.68 7.09
N PRO A 81 0.05 1.09 7.14
CA PRO A 81 0.89 0.98 5.96
C PRO A 81 0.13 0.31 4.81
N LEU A 82 0.23 0.86 3.61
CA LEU A 82 -0.44 0.35 2.40
C LEU A 82 0.56 0.28 1.26
N THR A 83 0.73 -0.91 0.71
CA THR A 83 1.49 -1.17 -0.51
C THR A 83 0.51 -1.57 -1.60
N ILE A 84 0.61 -0.96 -2.77
CA ILE A 84 -0.10 -1.40 -3.98
C ILE A 84 0.96 -1.82 -4.98
N SER A 85 0.92 -3.07 -5.42
CA SER A 85 1.88 -3.62 -6.36
C SER A 85 1.18 -4.40 -7.47
N THR A 86 1.87 -4.66 -8.58
CA THR A 86 1.44 -5.67 -9.55
C THR A 86 1.76 -7.07 -9.01
N HIS A 87 1.15 -8.10 -9.60
CA HIS A 87 1.44 -9.50 -9.26
C HIS A 87 2.92 -9.87 -9.52
N ASP A 88 3.55 -9.23 -10.50
CA ASP A 88 4.96 -9.42 -10.86
C ASP A 88 5.93 -8.70 -9.89
N GLY A 89 5.39 -8.06 -8.85
CA GLY A 89 6.18 -7.42 -7.79
C GLY A 89 6.54 -5.95 -8.03
N VAL A 90 6.00 -5.31 -9.07
CA VAL A 90 6.24 -3.88 -9.32
C VAL A 90 5.43 -3.06 -8.31
N VAL A 91 6.08 -2.29 -7.45
CA VAL A 91 5.41 -1.41 -6.49
C VAL A 91 4.93 -0.15 -7.21
N LEU A 92 3.62 0.08 -7.17
CA LEU A 92 2.95 1.25 -7.73
C LEU A 92 2.74 2.35 -6.69
N PHE A 93 2.58 1.95 -5.43
CA PHE A 93 2.41 2.87 -4.31
C PHE A 93 2.85 2.23 -3.02
N GLU A 94 3.47 3.02 -2.16
CA GLU A 94 3.79 2.63 -0.80
C GLU A 94 3.51 3.81 0.14
N ARG A 95 2.62 3.58 1.10
CA ARG A 95 2.46 4.42 2.28
C ARG A 95 3.08 3.67 3.43
N VAL A 96 4.22 4.14 3.90
CA VAL A 96 4.74 3.74 5.21
C VAL A 96 3.83 4.33 6.28
N GLY A 97 3.27 3.48 7.14
CA GLY A 97 2.67 3.98 8.38
C GLY A 97 3.74 4.73 9.17
N GLN A 98 3.38 5.77 9.90
CA GLN A 98 4.32 6.47 10.78
C GLN A 98 4.77 5.52 11.90
N SER A 99 5.75 4.66 11.60
CA SER A 99 6.51 3.93 12.58
C SER A 99 7.67 4.84 12.96
N SER A 100 7.64 5.38 14.17
CA SER A 100 8.69 6.20 14.79
C SER A 100 9.98 5.41 15.08
N VAL A 101 10.33 4.42 14.24
CA VAL A 101 11.56 3.66 14.38
C VAL A 101 12.52 4.18 13.31
N PRO A 102 13.60 4.89 13.69
CA PRO A 102 14.59 5.34 12.73
C PRO A 102 15.17 4.13 11.98
N PRO A 103 15.55 4.28 10.69
CA PRO A 103 16.20 3.20 9.97
C PRO A 103 17.47 2.83 10.73
N THR A 104 17.52 1.61 11.28
CA THR A 104 18.76 1.07 11.81
C THR A 104 19.66 0.83 10.60
N PRO A 105 20.80 1.52 10.45
CA PRO A 105 21.76 1.16 9.44
C PRO A 105 22.17 -0.29 9.72
N ARG A 106 21.99 -1.18 8.74
CA ARG A 106 22.65 -2.48 8.72
C ARG A 106 24.15 -2.21 8.64
N THR A 107 24.80 -2.02 9.78
CA THR A 107 26.24 -2.20 9.87
C THR A 107 26.47 -3.70 9.76
N HIS A 108 26.66 -4.16 8.53
CA HIS A 108 27.31 -5.42 8.26
C HIS A 108 28.73 -5.30 8.81
N VAL A 109 28.92 -5.66 10.07
CA VAL A 109 30.25 -5.83 10.65
C VAL A 109 30.73 -7.18 10.13
N ASP A 110 31.37 -7.16 8.97
CA ASP A 110 32.24 -8.24 8.51
C ASP A 110 33.38 -8.38 9.53
N PRO A 111 33.53 -9.53 10.23
CA PRO A 111 34.60 -9.73 11.19
C PRO A 111 35.84 -10.28 10.49
N ALA A 112 36.42 -9.52 9.57
CA ALA A 112 37.72 -9.84 8.98
C ALA A 112 38.53 -8.57 8.70
N ASP A 113 39.05 -7.92 9.76
CA ASP A 113 40.25 -7.11 9.61
C ASP A 113 41.06 -7.05 10.94
N PRO A 114 42.17 -7.82 11.06
CA PRO A 114 42.98 -7.87 12.28
C PRO A 114 44.07 -6.78 12.39
N ASP A 115 44.05 -5.69 11.60
CA ASP A 115 45.15 -4.70 11.62
C ASP A 115 44.65 -3.24 11.74
N ARG A 116 44.25 -2.84 12.95
CA ARG A 116 44.11 -1.40 13.27
C ARG A 116 44.90 -1.03 14.54
N PRO A 117 45.93 -0.17 14.43
CA PRO A 117 46.71 0.25 15.59
C PRO A 117 45.85 1.07 16.55
N THR A 118 45.82 0.65 17.82
CA THR A 118 45.27 1.41 18.95
C THR A 118 46.10 2.67 19.17
N ILE A 119 45.47 3.82 18.99
CA ILE A 119 46.03 5.11 19.43
C ILE A 119 45.89 5.15 20.96
N SER A 120 47.00 5.16 21.66
CA SER A 120 47.18 5.72 23.02
C SER A 120 48.60 6.26 23.11
#